data_AF-A0A2T1D976-F1
#
_entry.id   AF-A0A2T1D976-F1
#
_cell.length_a   1.000
_cell.length_b   1.000
_cell.length_c   1.000
_cell.angle_alpha   90.00
_cell.angle_beta   90.00
_cell.angle_gamma   90.00
#
_symmetry.space_group_name_H-M   'P 1'
#
loop_
_entity.id
_entity.type
_entity.pdbx_description
1 polymer ?
#
loop_
_entity_poly.entity_id
_entity_poly.type
_entity_poly.pdbx_seq_one_letter_code
_entity_poly.pdbx_strand_id
1 'polypeptide(L)' 'MSDPEFASWFTKLREDIDVMANMPKVEAERLVVLHSKLIDLIDFLDPHCVRVPPMYRTRIEQP' A
#
# COMPACT_ATOMS: atom_id res chain seq x y z
N MET A 1 11.43 15.29 -5.85
CA MET A 1 12.24 14.36 -5.02
C MET A 1 12.40 13.10 -5.83
N SER A 2 13.55 12.90 -6.46
CA SER A 2 13.83 11.72 -7.28
C SER A 2 14.88 10.91 -6.54
N ASP A 3 14.45 10.23 -5.49
CA ASP A 3 15.29 9.29 -4.77
C ASP A 3 15.23 7.94 -5.53
N PRO A 4 16.34 7.50 -6.15
CA PRO A 4 16.37 6.26 -6.93
C PRO A 4 16.11 5.01 -6.08
N GLU A 5 16.51 5.03 -4.81
CA GLU A 5 16.29 3.92 -3.88
C GLU A 5 14.79 3.81 -3.55
N PHE A 6 14.14 4.95 -3.30
CA PHE A 6 12.70 5.00 -3.10
C PHE A 6 11.93 4.49 -4.32
N ALA A 7 12.34 4.88 -5.54
CA ALA A 7 11.69 4.43 -6.77
C ALA A 7 11.85 2.92 -7.03
N SER A 8 13.05 2.38 -6.74
CA SER A 8 13.33 0.94 -6.84
C SER A 8 12.49 0.15 -5.84
N TRP A 9 12.46 0.60 -4.58
CA TRP A 9 11.62 0.02 -3.54
C TRP A 9 10.13 0.03 -3.92
N PHE A 10 9.64 1.15 -4.47
CA PHE A 10 8.23 1.29 -4.86
C PHE A 10 7.86 0.38 -6.04
N THR A 11 8.78 0.21 -6.99
CA THR A 11 8.59 -0.71 -8.12
C THR A 11 8.41 -2.15 -7.64
N LYS A 12 9.29 -2.58 -6.73
CA LYS A 12 9.21 -3.91 -6.13
C LYS A 12 7.90 -4.13 -5.36
N LEU A 13 7.49 -3.12 -4.58
CA LEU A 13 6.22 -3.18 -3.86
C LEU A 13 5.02 -3.34 -4.80
N ARG A 14 5.01 -2.63 -5.93
CA ARG A 14 3.96 -2.78 -6.95
C ARG A 14 3.90 -4.20 -7.50
N GLU A 15 5.05 -4.76 -7.91
CA GLU A 15 5.13 -6.12 -8.45
C GLU A 15 4.63 -7.16 -7.45
N ASP A 16 5.01 -7.02 -6.17
CA ASP A 16 4.56 -7.90 -5.09
C ASP A 16 3.03 -7.82 -4.90
N ILE A 17 2.43 -6.63 -4.99
CA ILE A 17 0.97 -6.43 -4.93
C ILE A 17 0.27 -7.13 -6.11
N ASP A 18 0.80 -6.97 -7.33
CA ASP A 18 0.23 -7.60 -8.53
C ASP A 18 0.26 -9.12 -8.44
N VAL A 19 1.33 -9.71 -7.90
CA VAL A 19 1.43 -11.15 -7.66
C VAL A 19 0.40 -11.60 -6.63
N MET A 20 0.26 -10.88 -5.51
CA MET A 20 -0.69 -11.21 -4.45
C MET A 20 -2.15 -11.09 -4.90
N ALA A 21 -2.48 -10.13 -5.76
CA ALA A 21 -3.83 -9.96 -6.31
C ALA A 21 -4.29 -11.15 -7.17
N ASN A 22 -3.34 -11.94 -7.68
CA ASN A 22 -3.61 -13.12 -8.51
C ASN A 22 -3.57 -14.44 -7.72
N MET A 23 -3.36 -14.41 -6.39
CA MET A 23 -3.31 -15.60 -5.54
C MET A 23 -4.69 -16.01 -4.97
N PRO A 24 -4.89 -17.30 -4.62
CA PRO A 24 -6.15 -17.78 -4.08
C PRO A 24 -6.54 -17.13 -2.75
N LYS A 25 -7.85 -17.05 -2.49
CA LYS A 25 -8.55 -16.29 -1.43
C LYS A 25 -7.92 -16.30 -0.02
N VAL A 26 -7.21 -17.36 0.37
CA VAL A 26 -6.58 -17.49 1.69
C VAL A 26 -5.44 -16.45 1.88
N GLU A 27 -4.82 -15.98 0.80
CA GLU A 27 -3.78 -14.95 0.86
C GLU A 27 -4.32 -13.51 0.86
N ALA A 28 -5.62 -13.33 0.60
CA ALA A 28 -6.25 -12.00 0.56
C ALA A 28 -6.27 -11.32 1.94
N GLU A 29 -6.37 -12.08 3.04
CA GLU A 29 -6.33 -11.54 4.40
C GLU A 29 -4.97 -10.87 4.68
N ARG A 30 -3.87 -11.51 4.28
CA ARG A 30 -2.52 -10.94 4.42
C ARG A 30 -2.38 -9.66 3.61
N LEU A 31 -2.98 -9.60 2.42
CA LEU A 31 -2.97 -8.41 1.58
C LEU A 31 -3.77 -7.26 2.22
N VAL A 32 -4.92 -7.53 2.83
CA VAL A 32 -5.71 -6.51 3.54
C VAL A 32 -4.94 -5.96 4.74
N VAL A 33 -4.23 -6.81 5.48
CA VAL A 33 -3.36 -6.37 6.59
C VAL A 33 -2.21 -5.51 6.08
N LEU A 34 -1.53 -5.93 5.00
CA LEU A 34 -0.43 -5.17 4.41
C LEU A 34 -0.90 -3.80 3.90
N HIS A 35 -2.01 -3.77 3.18
CA HIS A 35 -2.65 -2.53 2.73
C HIS A 35 -2.95 -1.60 3.90
N SER A 36 -3.54 -2.12 4.97
CA SER A 36 -3.85 -1.32 6.17
C SER A 36 -2.59 -0.71 6.79
N LYS A 37 -1.49 -1.48 6.87
CA LYS A 37 -0.20 -0.98 7.37
C LYS A 37 0.46 0.04 6.46
N LEU A 38 0.29 -0.08 5.15
CA LEU A 38 0.73 0.93 4.20
C LEU A 38 -0.03 2.24 4.40
N ILE A 39 -1.35 2.19 4.59
CA ILE A 39 -2.13 3.39 4.90
C ILE A 39 -1.68 4.01 6.22
N ASP A 40 -1.42 3.21 7.27
CA ASP A 40 -0.87 3.73 8.55
C ASP A 40 0.46 4.48 8.35
N LEU A 41 1.34 3.93 7.51
CA LEU A 41 2.63 4.57 7.19
C LEU A 41 2.44 5.87 6.39
N ILE A 42 1.50 5.89 5.43
CA ILE A 42 1.17 7.09 4.67
C ILE A 42 0.57 8.16 5.58
N ASP A 43 -0.32 7.79 6.50
CA ASP A 43 -0.89 8.71 7.48
C ASP A 43 0.17 9.32 8.39
N PHE A 44 1.19 8.54 8.76
CA PHE A 44 2.35 9.01 9.52
C PHE A 44 3.24 9.98 8.72
N LEU A 45 3.54 9.66 7.45
CA LEU A 45 4.46 10.44 6.61
C LEU A 45 3.81 11.67 5.96
N ASP A 46 2.50 11.65 5.77
CA ASP A 46 1.73 12.71 5.11
C ASP A 46 0.43 13.02 5.90
N PRO A 47 0.54 13.55 7.13
CA PRO A 47 -0.61 13.75 8.01
C PRO A 47 -1.60 14.81 7.49
N HIS A 48 -1.16 15.70 6.60
CA HIS A 48 -1.97 16.77 6.02
C HIS A 48 -2.51 16.43 4.63
N CYS A 49 -2.34 15.18 4.16
CA CYS A 49 -2.84 14.73 2.86
C CYS A 49 -2.35 15.56 1.67
N VAL A 50 -1.11 16.06 1.75
CA VAL A 50 -0.52 16.92 0.70
C VAL A 50 -0.04 16.08 -0.48
N ARG A 51 0.45 14.86 -0.22
CA ARG A 51 1.04 13.97 -1.23
C ARG A 51 0.06 12.90 -1.70
N VAL A 52 -0.69 12.30 -0.77
CA VAL A 52 -1.67 11.25 -1.06
C VAL A 52 -3.07 11.75 -0.69
N PRO A 53 -3.94 12.03 -1.68
CA PRO A 53 -5.30 12.48 -1.43
C PRO A 53 -6.11 11.50 -0.55
N PRO A 54 -7.06 11.99 0.27
CA PRO A 54 -7.83 11.16 1.18
C PRO A 54 -8.56 9.98 0.52
N MET A 55 -9.00 10.14 -0.73
CA MET A 55 -9.71 9.09 -1.48
C MET A 55 -8.89 7.82 -1.72
N TYR A 56 -7.55 7.89 -1.67
CA TYR A 56 -6.66 6.74 -1.83
C TYR A 56 -6.24 6.12 -0.49
N ARG A 57 -6.70 6.67 0.64
CA ARG A 57 -6.38 6.21 2.00
C ARG A 57 -7.46 5.33 2.60
N THR A 58 -8.38 4.86 1.79
CA THR A 58 -9.45 3.96 2.20
C THR A 58 -8.85 2.62 2.60
N ARG A 59 -9.20 2.12 3.78
CA ARG A 59 -8.84 0.77 4.23
C ARG A 59 -9.88 -0.20 3.67
N ILE A 60 -9.43 -1.39 3.28
CA ILE A 60 -10.31 -2.47 2.86
C ILE A 60 -10.86 -3.09 4.15
N GLU A 61 -12.19 -3.17 4.27
CA GLU A 61 -12.82 -3.86 5.40
C GLU A 61 -12.49 -5.36 5.32
N GLN A 62 -12.05 -5.94 6.43
CA GLN A 62 -11.85 -7.38 6.51
C GLN A 62 -13.23 -8.06 6.43
N PRO A 63 -13.36 -9.16 5.66
CA PRO A 63 -14.60 -9.93 5.57
C PRO A 63 -15.00 -10.59 6.90
#